data_AF-A0A1I6HSV2-F1
#
_entry.id   AF-A0A1I6HSV2-F1
#
_cell.length_a   1.000
_cell.length_b   1.000
_cell.length_c   1.000
_cell.angle_alpha   90.00
_cell.angle_beta   90.00
_cell.angle_gamma   90.00
#
_symmetry.space_group_name_H-M   'P 1'
#
loop_
_entity.id
_entity.type
_entity.pdbx_description
1 polymer ?
#
loop_
_entity_poly.entity_id
_entity_poly.type
_entity_poly.pdbx_seq_one_letter_code
_entity_poly.pdbx_strand_id
1 'polypeptide(L)'
;MEFRGDDRAVAVQIGAVLLLGFVVVSLSMYQAAVVPQENEQVEYRHNQRVVGDMHEVRNAVLQTAATGSSAPTAVELGTEYPARSVFVNPSPPGGTLATSSLGDVSIRNAVADDPETAEPDYPETDDFWNGSTRTYPTRALAYQPSYNRYGNAPTTVYENGVLYNRFGEGASANTVTVSDQTLVSGRQISLVTLSGDLSRGGSGTLSVDPRAVSQSTRTVSVSQDASRPGNVSIVVPTRLDASTWRRLLEETNQYDGTGDPTNERYVHAVTDAGPDAVEIAFEAGTTYELRMANVGVGSADGDAEPAYLTSAEGIDFPYTDRKDSFVVEVRDRYNNPVGTRVNASAARGTVPNGTVEEPGRYRYVYEAPATDGPDTVNVSYRDESRAGFDPNATADLQYDVEVQASGGSGSGSGDGGTGGGSGPLSLVDGSGQGKANRGATSGVQFELSNDGSDELELTGVSVDATTKSSVQQLHETNGGQGDGQYEAYFDVGSDSQNSPQSNDGWYEAGDGNGDEYVVGSGTVPLTSDATLAAGEGATVYLYQFQNNGGSGQNMADEEVTVTVEYESGGTSYAETFNVTATDPY
;
A
#
# COMPACT_ATOMS: atom_id res chain seq x y z
N MET A 1 80.72 21.44 -76.03
CA MET A 1 80.32 21.46 -74.61
C MET A 1 79.30 20.38 -74.42
N GLU A 2 79.67 19.32 -73.72
CA GLU A 2 78.80 18.21 -73.37
C GLU A 2 78.08 18.59 -72.07
N PHE A 3 76.76 18.75 -72.13
CA PHE A 3 75.93 19.04 -70.97
C PHE A 3 75.92 17.80 -70.07
N ARG A 4 76.68 17.84 -68.96
CA ARG A 4 76.56 16.86 -67.88
C ARG A 4 75.18 16.99 -67.25
N GLY A 5 74.49 15.86 -67.15
CA GLY A 5 73.08 15.72 -66.81
C GLY A 5 72.66 16.32 -65.47
N ASP A 6 71.42 16.79 -65.47
CA ASP A 6 70.69 17.34 -64.34
C ASP A 6 69.76 16.27 -63.71
N ASP A 7 70.28 15.06 -63.51
CA ASP A 7 69.54 13.92 -62.92
C ASP A 7 69.31 14.05 -61.40
N ARG A 8 69.82 15.12 -60.78
CA ARG A 8 69.69 15.36 -59.33
C ARG A 8 68.31 15.84 -58.90
N ALA A 9 67.54 16.46 -59.80
CA ALA A 9 66.16 16.90 -59.50
C ALA A 9 65.15 15.73 -59.51
N VAL A 10 65.41 14.70 -60.31
CA VAL A 10 64.51 13.54 -60.48
C VAL A 10 64.49 12.64 -59.24
N ALA A 11 65.65 12.43 -58.59
CA ALA A 11 65.73 11.60 -57.37
C ALA A 11 64.97 12.22 -56.17
N VAL A 12 65.01 13.55 -56.03
CA VAL A 12 64.26 14.27 -54.97
C VAL A 12 62.76 14.18 -55.22
N GLN A 13 62.32 14.31 -56.48
CA GLN A 13 60.91 14.18 -56.85
C GLN A 13 60.41 12.74 -56.65
N ILE A 14 61.17 11.72 -57.06
CA ILE A 14 60.81 10.31 -56.82
C ILE A 14 60.73 10.03 -55.31
N GLY A 15 61.69 10.51 -54.53
CA GLY A 15 61.67 10.40 -53.06
C GLY A 15 60.43 11.06 -52.44
N ALA A 16 60.07 12.27 -52.88
CA ALA A 16 58.89 12.98 -52.41
C ALA A 16 57.58 12.28 -52.77
N VAL A 17 57.45 11.76 -54.00
CA VAL A 17 56.26 11.00 -54.44
C VAL A 17 56.14 9.68 -53.68
N LEU A 18 57.25 8.98 -53.43
CA LEU A 18 57.24 7.75 -52.62
C LEU A 18 56.85 8.02 -51.17
N LEU A 19 57.40 9.06 -50.53
CA LEU A 19 57.02 9.46 -49.18
C LEU A 19 55.54 9.87 -49.10
N LEU A 20 55.05 10.65 -50.07
CA LEU A 20 53.63 10.98 -50.18
C LEU A 20 52.77 9.72 -50.35
N GLY A 21 53.22 8.78 -51.19
CA GLY A 21 52.56 7.49 -51.38
C GLY A 21 52.46 6.69 -50.08
N PHE A 22 53.55 6.62 -49.30
CA PHE A 22 53.53 5.99 -47.98
C PHE A 22 52.56 6.70 -47.03
N VAL A 23 52.55 8.03 -46.99
CA VAL A 23 51.60 8.79 -46.15
C VAL A 23 50.15 8.49 -46.55
N VAL A 24 49.83 8.50 -47.85
CA VAL A 24 48.47 8.20 -48.34
C VAL A 24 48.06 6.76 -48.00
N VAL A 25 48.97 5.79 -48.15
CA VAL A 25 48.71 4.39 -47.77
C VAL A 25 48.50 4.27 -46.27
N SER A 26 49.34 4.92 -45.44
CA SER A 26 49.18 4.94 -43.99
C SER A 26 47.87 5.61 -43.56
N LEU A 27 47.48 6.73 -44.16
CA LEU A 27 46.20 7.39 -43.91
C LEU A 27 45.01 6.51 -44.31
N SER A 28 45.12 5.83 -45.45
CA SER A 28 44.09 4.89 -45.92
C SER A 28 43.95 3.71 -44.96
N MET A 29 45.07 3.19 -44.46
CA MET A 29 45.09 2.12 -43.45
C MET A 29 44.49 2.59 -42.12
N TYR A 30 44.79 3.82 -41.70
CA TYR A 30 44.18 4.43 -40.50
C TYR A 30 42.67 4.56 -40.64
N GLN A 31 42.19 5.05 -41.79
CA GLN A 31 40.76 5.18 -42.11
C GLN A 31 40.05 3.81 -42.15
N ALA A 32 40.73 2.76 -42.59
CA ALA A 32 40.15 1.43 -42.73
C ALA A 32 40.15 0.60 -41.43
N ALA A 33 41.14 0.81 -40.55
CA ALA A 33 41.31 -0.01 -39.35
C ALA A 33 41.05 0.75 -38.04
N VAL A 34 41.58 1.97 -37.90
CA VAL A 34 41.56 2.69 -36.62
C VAL A 34 40.28 3.50 -36.43
N VAL A 35 39.82 4.23 -37.45
CA VAL A 35 38.57 5.02 -37.37
C VAL A 35 37.35 4.15 -37.01
N PRO A 36 37.14 2.96 -37.58
CA PRO A 36 36.04 2.09 -37.18
C PRO A 36 36.13 1.65 -35.71
N GLN A 37 37.32 1.31 -35.21
CA GLN A 37 37.54 0.90 -33.82
C GLN A 37 37.28 2.05 -32.83
N GLU A 38 37.75 3.26 -33.15
CA GLU A 38 37.46 4.45 -32.34
C GLU A 38 35.97 4.76 -32.30
N ASN A 39 35.28 4.61 -33.43
CA ASN A 39 33.84 4.85 -33.53
C ASN A 39 33.03 3.78 -32.78
N GLU A 40 33.43 2.51 -32.86
CA GLU A 40 32.85 1.41 -32.07
C GLU A 40 33.00 1.68 -30.56
N GLN A 41 34.15 2.19 -30.13
CA GLN A 41 34.38 2.55 -28.73
C GLN A 41 33.48 3.70 -28.25
N VAL A 42 33.17 4.67 -29.11
CA VAL A 42 32.21 5.75 -28.82
C VAL A 42 30.80 5.17 -28.64
N GLU A 43 30.38 4.30 -29.56
CA GLU A 43 29.07 3.65 -29.52
C GLU A 43 28.90 2.73 -28.31
N TYR A 44 29.94 1.97 -27.96
CA TYR A 44 29.95 1.14 -26.74
C TYR A 44 29.79 1.98 -25.47
N ARG A 45 30.49 3.12 -25.37
CA ARG A 45 30.35 4.03 -24.23
C ARG A 45 28.97 4.66 -24.17
N HIS A 46 28.38 5.00 -25.32
CA HIS A 46 27.00 5.47 -25.37
C HIS A 46 26.05 4.39 -24.87
N ASN A 47 26.21 3.13 -25.31
CA ASN A 47 25.40 2.02 -24.82
C ASN A 47 25.44 1.87 -23.29
N GLN A 48 26.63 2.02 -22.69
CA GLN A 48 26.76 1.99 -21.22
C GLN A 48 26.01 3.13 -20.53
N ARG A 49 26.02 4.34 -21.10
CA ARG A 49 25.25 5.47 -20.55
C ARG A 49 23.75 5.22 -20.66
N VAL A 50 23.26 4.75 -21.81
CA VAL A 50 21.83 4.47 -21.98
C VAL A 50 21.32 3.39 -21.04
N VAL A 51 22.13 2.38 -20.70
CA VAL A 51 21.77 1.42 -19.64
C VAL A 51 21.55 2.13 -18.29
N GLY A 52 22.37 3.13 -17.97
CA GLY A 52 22.19 4.01 -16.82
C GLY A 52 20.92 4.87 -16.93
N ASP A 53 20.72 5.55 -18.07
CA ASP A 53 19.51 6.37 -18.32
C ASP A 53 18.24 5.53 -18.16
N MET A 54 18.22 4.30 -18.68
CA MET A 54 17.10 3.37 -18.56
C MET A 54 16.88 2.88 -17.11
N HIS A 55 17.94 2.79 -16.31
CA HIS A 55 17.83 2.52 -14.88
C HIS A 55 17.21 3.71 -14.14
N GLU A 56 17.57 4.94 -14.51
CA GLU A 56 16.92 6.14 -13.99
C GLU A 56 15.44 6.21 -14.38
N VAL A 57 15.09 5.87 -15.63
CA VAL A 57 13.68 5.80 -16.08
C VAL A 57 12.90 4.77 -15.27
N ARG A 58 13.48 3.58 -15.02
CA ARG A 58 12.88 2.57 -14.14
C ARG A 58 12.59 3.14 -12.76
N ASN A 59 13.57 3.82 -12.15
CA ASN A 59 13.40 4.40 -10.83
C ASN A 59 12.34 5.50 -10.83
N ALA A 60 12.29 6.34 -11.87
CA ALA A 60 11.25 7.36 -12.03
C ALA A 60 9.84 6.74 -12.15
N VAL A 61 9.69 5.63 -12.89
CA VAL A 61 8.43 4.87 -12.97
C VAL A 61 8.02 4.34 -11.59
N LEU A 62 8.92 3.69 -10.86
CA LEU A 62 8.63 3.15 -9.52
C LEU A 62 8.33 4.26 -8.50
N GLN A 63 9.05 5.38 -8.56
CA GLN A 63 8.78 6.54 -7.73
C GLN A 63 7.41 7.16 -8.04
N THR A 64 7.08 7.30 -9.31
CA THR A 64 5.78 7.84 -9.75
C THR A 64 4.64 6.93 -9.29
N ALA A 65 4.82 5.60 -9.36
CA ALA A 65 3.87 4.61 -8.87
C ALA A 65 3.60 4.78 -7.36
N ALA A 66 4.64 5.00 -6.56
CA ALA A 66 4.53 5.11 -5.10
C ALA A 66 4.04 6.49 -4.63
N THR A 67 4.45 7.57 -5.29
CA THR A 67 4.28 8.95 -4.79
C THR A 67 3.34 9.82 -5.61
N GLY A 68 2.93 9.37 -6.80
CA GLY A 68 2.16 10.16 -7.76
C GLY A 68 2.96 11.29 -8.43
N SER A 69 4.15 11.59 -7.93
CA SER A 69 4.98 12.68 -8.41
C SER A 69 5.84 12.23 -9.59
N SER A 70 5.75 12.93 -10.73
CA SER A 70 6.60 12.64 -11.88
C SER A 70 7.99 13.23 -11.74
N ALA A 71 8.99 12.49 -12.21
CA ALA A 71 10.38 12.94 -12.31
C ALA A 71 10.84 12.71 -13.76
N PRO A 72 10.85 13.76 -14.61
CA PRO A 72 11.32 13.65 -15.98
C PRO A 72 12.78 13.17 -16.03
N THR A 73 13.03 12.11 -16.78
CA THR A 73 14.37 11.53 -16.96
C THR A 73 14.82 11.70 -18.41
N ALA A 74 16.10 12.02 -18.61
CA ALA A 74 16.69 12.15 -19.93
C ALA A 74 17.27 10.81 -20.40
N VAL A 75 17.02 10.45 -21.66
CA VAL A 75 17.61 9.28 -22.32
C VAL A 75 18.35 9.74 -23.57
N GLU A 76 19.65 9.49 -23.66
CA GLU A 76 20.44 9.73 -24.88
C GLU A 76 20.04 8.70 -25.95
N LEU A 77 19.27 9.10 -26.98
CA LEU A 77 18.89 8.16 -28.05
C LEU A 77 20.04 7.89 -29.03
N GLY A 78 21.08 8.72 -29.04
CA GLY A 78 22.24 8.52 -29.89
C GLY A 78 23.42 9.40 -29.50
N THR A 79 24.47 9.32 -30.31
CA THR A 79 25.74 9.99 -30.01
C THR A 79 26.41 10.53 -31.26
N GLU A 80 27.39 11.41 -31.08
CA GLU A 80 28.16 12.01 -32.18
C GLU A 80 29.60 11.48 -32.19
N TYR A 81 30.15 11.30 -33.38
CA TYR A 81 31.57 10.97 -33.51
C TYR A 81 32.43 12.23 -33.38
N PRO A 82 33.63 12.13 -32.76
CA PRO A 82 34.57 13.24 -32.71
C PRO A 82 34.91 13.76 -34.10
N ALA A 83 35.04 15.09 -34.24
CA ALA A 83 35.46 15.73 -35.49
C ALA A 83 36.87 15.28 -35.89
N ARG A 84 37.07 15.05 -37.20
CA ARG A 84 38.35 14.59 -37.76
C ARG A 84 38.77 15.50 -38.91
N SER A 85 40.04 15.91 -38.95
CA SER A 85 40.52 16.90 -39.94
C SER A 85 40.71 16.33 -41.35
N VAL A 86 41.14 15.06 -41.47
CA VAL A 86 41.48 14.42 -42.77
C VAL A 86 40.76 13.09 -42.99
N PHE A 87 39.91 12.69 -42.04
CA PHE A 87 39.19 11.41 -42.04
C PHE A 87 37.69 11.65 -42.05
N VAL A 88 36.93 10.67 -42.52
CA VAL A 88 35.48 10.75 -42.66
C VAL A 88 34.81 9.81 -41.66
N ASN A 89 33.79 10.33 -40.96
CA ASN A 89 32.90 9.54 -40.11
C ASN A 89 31.61 9.19 -40.87
N PRO A 90 30.93 8.07 -40.52
CA PRO A 90 29.56 7.84 -40.94
C PRO A 90 28.61 8.85 -40.28
N SER A 91 27.32 8.80 -40.66
CA SER A 91 26.27 9.58 -40.00
C SER A 91 26.23 9.27 -38.50
N PRO A 92 25.90 10.24 -37.63
CA PRO A 92 25.75 10.00 -36.20
C PRO A 92 24.80 8.82 -35.94
N PRO A 93 25.20 7.84 -35.11
CA PRO A 93 24.31 6.75 -34.75
C PRO A 93 23.15 7.26 -33.88
N GLY A 94 22.00 6.62 -34.03
CA GLY A 94 20.82 6.88 -33.23
C GLY A 94 20.28 5.62 -32.57
N GLY A 95 19.05 5.71 -32.10
CA GLY A 95 18.34 4.63 -31.42
C GLY A 95 16.88 4.97 -31.30
N THR A 96 16.08 3.99 -30.90
CA THR A 96 14.64 4.12 -30.72
C THR A 96 14.25 3.70 -29.32
N LEU A 97 13.53 4.56 -28.60
CA LEU A 97 12.85 4.23 -27.36
C LEU A 97 11.35 4.05 -27.65
N ALA A 98 10.81 2.88 -27.31
CA ALA A 98 9.41 2.58 -27.57
C ALA A 98 8.77 1.68 -26.51
N THR A 99 7.45 1.85 -26.30
CA THR A 99 6.64 0.88 -25.56
C THR A 99 6.06 -0.18 -26.49
N SER A 100 5.95 -1.41 -26.00
CA SER A 100 5.30 -2.51 -26.70
C SER A 100 4.39 -3.29 -25.75
N SER A 101 3.26 -3.78 -26.25
CA SER A 101 2.36 -4.64 -25.45
C SER A 101 3.10 -5.87 -24.94
N LEU A 102 2.97 -6.16 -23.65
CA LEU A 102 3.54 -7.35 -23.02
C LEU A 102 2.45 -8.40 -22.74
N GLY A 103 1.21 -7.97 -22.52
CA GLY A 103 0.07 -8.80 -22.20
C GLY A 103 -0.56 -8.37 -20.88
N ASP A 104 -1.30 -9.28 -20.25
CA ASP A 104 -1.98 -9.01 -18.98
C ASP A 104 -1.28 -9.69 -17.82
N VAL A 105 -0.96 -8.92 -16.78
CA VAL A 105 -0.67 -9.48 -15.46
C VAL A 105 -1.96 -10.05 -14.89
N SER A 106 -1.94 -11.30 -14.43
CA SER A 106 -3.13 -11.94 -13.85
C SER A 106 -2.89 -12.28 -12.39
N ILE A 107 -3.76 -11.81 -11.49
CA ILE A 107 -3.79 -12.19 -10.08
C ILE A 107 -4.89 -13.23 -9.91
N ARG A 108 -4.57 -14.38 -9.31
CA ARG A 108 -5.46 -15.53 -9.16
C ARG A 108 -5.61 -15.93 -7.70
N ASN A 109 -6.78 -16.45 -7.35
CA ASN A 109 -7.10 -17.01 -6.03
C ASN A 109 -6.86 -16.06 -4.85
N ALA A 110 -6.87 -14.74 -5.10
CA ALA A 110 -6.72 -13.72 -4.07
C ALA A 110 -8.10 -13.31 -3.54
N VAL A 111 -8.29 -13.50 -2.25
CA VAL A 111 -9.50 -13.13 -1.51
C VAL A 111 -9.17 -12.05 -0.49
N ALA A 112 -9.97 -11.00 -0.35
CA ALA A 112 -9.77 -9.98 0.68
C ALA A 112 -10.31 -10.43 2.03
N ASP A 113 -9.61 -11.39 2.63
CA ASP A 113 -9.98 -12.07 3.86
C ASP A 113 -8.72 -12.50 4.61
N ASP A 114 -8.73 -12.51 5.94
CA ASP A 114 -7.66 -13.12 6.74
C ASP A 114 -8.11 -14.50 7.25
N PRO A 115 -7.46 -15.60 6.83
CA PRO A 115 -7.85 -16.93 7.27
C PRO A 115 -7.61 -17.18 8.77
N GLU A 116 -6.97 -16.26 9.49
CA GLU A 116 -6.80 -16.32 10.94
C GLU A 116 -8.04 -15.85 11.72
N THR A 117 -8.98 -15.15 11.08
CA THR A 117 -10.23 -14.68 11.69
C THR A 117 -11.41 -15.58 11.29
N ALA A 118 -12.44 -15.64 12.14
CA ALA A 118 -13.61 -16.48 11.91
C ALA A 118 -14.67 -15.82 11.01
N GLU A 119 -14.67 -14.48 10.99
CA GLU A 119 -15.58 -13.64 10.23
C GLU A 119 -14.80 -12.85 9.17
N PRO A 120 -15.37 -12.55 8.00
CA PRO A 120 -14.68 -11.79 6.96
C PRO A 120 -14.20 -10.42 7.46
N ASP A 121 -12.90 -10.13 7.37
CA ASP A 121 -12.33 -8.86 7.84
C ASP A 121 -12.72 -7.66 6.98
N TYR A 122 -12.96 -7.91 5.69
CA TYR A 122 -13.26 -6.87 4.71
C TYR A 122 -14.42 -7.29 3.79
N PRO A 123 -15.65 -7.49 4.31
CA PRO A 123 -16.76 -8.09 3.56
C PRO A 123 -17.04 -7.34 2.23
N GLU A 124 -16.90 -6.01 2.24
CA GLU A 124 -17.12 -5.16 1.06
C GLU A 124 -15.93 -5.15 0.09
N THR A 125 -14.71 -5.44 0.56
CA THR A 125 -13.55 -5.58 -0.32
C THR A 125 -13.53 -6.95 -0.99
N ASP A 126 -14.08 -7.97 -0.34
CA ASP A 126 -14.22 -9.33 -0.86
C ASP A 126 -15.08 -9.37 -2.15
N ASP A 127 -16.12 -8.54 -2.26
CA ASP A 127 -16.91 -8.39 -3.50
C ASP A 127 -16.05 -8.18 -4.75
N PHE A 128 -14.96 -7.41 -4.62
CA PHE A 128 -13.96 -7.23 -5.68
C PHE A 128 -12.85 -8.28 -5.62
N TRP A 129 -12.30 -8.59 -4.46
CA TRP A 129 -11.30 -9.63 -4.29
C TRP A 129 -11.97 -10.92 -3.81
N ASN A 130 -12.73 -11.57 -4.69
CA ASN A 130 -13.50 -12.79 -4.37
C ASN A 130 -12.84 -14.09 -4.87
N GLY A 131 -11.53 -14.05 -5.16
CA GLY A 131 -10.76 -15.17 -5.68
C GLY A 131 -10.87 -15.39 -7.19
N SER A 132 -11.72 -14.64 -7.89
CA SER A 132 -11.74 -14.64 -9.36
C SER A 132 -10.46 -14.06 -9.94
N THR A 133 -10.12 -14.45 -11.18
CA THR A 133 -8.91 -13.93 -11.82
C THR A 133 -9.09 -12.46 -12.20
N ARG A 134 -8.19 -11.61 -11.72
CA ARG A 134 -8.12 -10.19 -12.08
C ARG A 134 -6.96 -9.96 -13.04
N THR A 135 -7.22 -9.40 -14.21
CA THR A 135 -6.22 -9.15 -15.24
C THR A 135 -5.89 -7.67 -15.35
N TYR A 136 -4.65 -7.32 -15.69
CA TYR A 136 -4.17 -5.94 -15.80
C TYR A 136 -3.21 -5.80 -16.98
N PRO A 137 -3.59 -5.07 -18.05
CA PRO A 137 -2.71 -4.85 -19.19
C PRO A 137 -1.43 -4.13 -18.77
N THR A 138 -0.30 -4.58 -19.33
CA THR A 138 0.99 -3.94 -19.11
C THR A 138 1.84 -3.95 -20.38
N ARG A 139 2.84 -3.08 -20.39
CA ARG A 139 3.72 -2.84 -21.53
C ARG A 139 5.18 -2.96 -21.11
N ALA A 140 6.01 -3.32 -22.07
CA ALA A 140 7.46 -3.19 -21.94
C ALA A 140 7.89 -1.81 -22.44
N LEU A 141 8.99 -1.27 -21.91
CA LEU A 141 9.71 -0.14 -22.47
C LEU A 141 11.08 -0.60 -22.94
N ALA A 142 11.44 -0.35 -24.19
CA ALA A 142 12.67 -0.85 -24.78
C ALA A 142 13.43 0.24 -25.54
N TYR A 143 14.73 0.34 -25.26
CA TYR A 143 15.68 1.10 -26.06
C TYR A 143 16.42 0.15 -27.02
N GLN A 144 16.28 0.40 -28.32
CA GLN A 144 16.97 -0.31 -29.39
C GLN A 144 17.98 0.62 -30.07
N PRO A 145 19.30 0.38 -29.93
CA PRO A 145 20.30 1.16 -30.65
C PRO A 145 20.35 0.81 -32.14
N SER A 146 20.75 1.81 -32.94
CA SER A 146 21.04 1.69 -34.39
C SER A 146 22.48 2.16 -34.69
N TYR A 147 23.44 1.52 -34.03
CA TYR A 147 24.87 1.82 -34.16
C TYR A 147 25.44 1.41 -35.53
N ASN A 148 26.47 2.12 -35.99
CA ASN A 148 27.12 1.82 -37.27
C ASN A 148 28.26 0.79 -37.15
N ARG A 149 28.91 0.67 -35.98
CA ARG A 149 30.11 -0.16 -35.78
C ARG A 149 29.93 -1.19 -34.66
N TYR A 150 29.28 -0.83 -33.58
CA TYR A 150 28.99 -1.71 -32.45
C TYR A 150 27.77 -2.60 -32.75
N GLY A 151 27.98 -3.61 -33.58
CA GLY A 151 26.90 -4.46 -34.13
C GLY A 151 26.25 -5.44 -33.14
N ASN A 152 26.89 -5.70 -31.99
CA ASN A 152 26.37 -6.63 -30.96
C ASN A 152 25.76 -5.90 -29.77
N ALA A 153 25.26 -4.68 -29.97
CA ALA A 153 24.62 -3.92 -28.91
C ALA A 153 23.28 -4.56 -28.49
N PRO A 154 23.01 -4.69 -27.18
CA PRO A 154 21.75 -5.23 -26.71
C PRO A 154 20.60 -4.25 -26.89
N THR A 155 19.38 -4.77 -26.92
CA THR A 155 18.18 -4.01 -26.55
C THR A 155 18.15 -3.91 -25.03
N THR A 156 18.04 -2.70 -24.47
CA THR A 156 17.83 -2.52 -23.03
C THR A 156 16.33 -2.44 -22.77
N VAL A 157 15.82 -3.32 -21.91
CA VAL A 157 14.39 -3.56 -21.73
C VAL A 157 14.01 -3.41 -20.27
N TYR A 158 12.92 -2.68 -20.01
CA TYR A 158 12.20 -2.63 -18.74
C TYR A 158 10.85 -3.38 -18.86
N GLU A 159 10.62 -4.34 -17.96
CA GLU A 159 9.39 -5.14 -17.84
C GLU A 159 9.11 -5.48 -16.37
N ASN A 160 7.89 -5.24 -15.89
CA ASN A 160 7.42 -5.67 -14.55
C ASN A 160 8.40 -5.39 -13.41
N GLY A 161 9.01 -4.20 -13.40
CA GLY A 161 9.98 -3.82 -12.36
C GLY A 161 11.41 -4.31 -12.58
N VAL A 162 11.71 -5.07 -13.65
CA VAL A 162 13.04 -5.59 -13.96
C VAL A 162 13.63 -4.90 -15.20
N LEU A 163 14.88 -4.45 -15.10
CA LEU A 163 15.68 -3.95 -16.21
C LEU A 163 16.69 -5.02 -16.65
N TYR A 164 16.78 -5.30 -17.94
CA TYR A 164 17.74 -6.25 -18.48
C TYR A 164 18.20 -5.91 -19.90
N ASN A 165 19.35 -6.45 -20.28
CA ASN A 165 19.90 -6.37 -21.64
C ASN A 165 19.57 -7.66 -22.39
N ARG A 166 18.99 -7.51 -23.58
CA ARG A 166 18.65 -8.62 -24.48
C ARG A 166 19.56 -8.61 -25.70
N PHE A 167 20.24 -9.72 -25.95
CA PHE A 167 21.14 -9.93 -27.09
C PHE A 167 20.49 -10.87 -28.10
N GLY A 168 20.20 -10.35 -29.28
CA GLY A 168 19.50 -11.08 -30.35
C GLY A 168 17.98 -10.99 -30.24
N GLU A 169 17.29 -11.72 -31.13
CA GLU A 169 15.83 -11.69 -31.27
C GLU A 169 15.21 -13.08 -31.01
N GLY A 170 13.91 -13.09 -30.72
CA GLY A 170 13.13 -14.32 -30.50
C GLY A 170 13.49 -15.07 -29.21
N ALA A 171 13.03 -16.32 -29.12
CA ALA A 171 13.15 -17.16 -27.92
C ALA A 171 14.59 -17.62 -27.61
N SER A 172 15.55 -17.43 -28.52
CA SER A 172 16.97 -17.78 -28.33
C SER A 172 17.82 -16.58 -27.93
N ALA A 173 17.21 -15.43 -27.65
CA ALA A 173 17.93 -14.24 -27.22
C ALA A 173 18.55 -14.46 -25.83
N ASN A 174 19.82 -14.08 -25.67
CA ASN A 174 20.46 -14.14 -24.36
C ASN A 174 20.05 -12.90 -23.54
N THR A 175 19.64 -13.09 -22.30
CA THR A 175 19.24 -12.00 -21.40
C THR A 175 20.18 -11.87 -20.22
N VAL A 176 20.58 -10.64 -19.90
CA VAL A 176 21.42 -10.32 -18.73
C VAL A 176 20.69 -9.29 -17.89
N THR A 177 20.30 -9.67 -16.68
CA THR A 177 19.61 -8.79 -15.73
C THR A 177 20.54 -7.66 -15.29
N VAL A 178 20.01 -6.44 -15.25
CA VAL A 178 20.73 -5.21 -14.86
C VAL A 178 20.22 -4.72 -13.50
N SER A 179 18.95 -4.96 -13.19
CA SER A 179 18.36 -4.68 -11.88
C SER A 179 17.75 -5.93 -11.25
N ASP A 180 17.48 -5.83 -9.96
CA ASP A 180 16.67 -6.79 -9.22
C ASP A 180 15.16 -6.64 -9.54
N GLN A 181 14.38 -7.60 -9.07
CA GLN A 181 12.91 -7.56 -9.09
C GLN A 181 12.36 -6.74 -7.91
N THR A 182 11.21 -6.09 -8.09
CA THR A 182 10.51 -5.30 -7.05
C THR A 182 9.07 -5.74 -6.83
N LEU A 183 8.66 -6.85 -7.44
CA LEU A 183 7.31 -7.37 -7.37
C LEU A 183 7.00 -7.97 -6.00
N VAL A 184 7.98 -8.62 -5.37
CA VAL A 184 7.80 -9.31 -4.09
C VAL A 184 8.85 -8.86 -3.08
N SER A 185 8.41 -8.53 -1.86
CA SER A 185 9.24 -8.24 -0.70
C SER A 185 8.55 -8.74 0.57
N GLY A 186 8.97 -9.90 1.09
CA GLY A 186 8.30 -10.59 2.18
C GLY A 186 6.86 -10.93 1.79
N ARG A 187 5.90 -10.46 2.59
CA ARG A 187 4.46 -10.59 2.33
C ARG A 187 3.91 -9.49 1.42
N GLN A 188 4.70 -8.47 1.08
CA GLN A 188 4.26 -7.38 0.23
C GLN A 188 4.42 -7.73 -1.26
N ILE A 189 3.31 -7.61 -1.99
CA ILE A 189 3.22 -7.76 -3.44
C ILE A 189 3.03 -6.37 -4.04
N SER A 190 4.02 -5.85 -4.75
CA SER A 190 4.01 -4.51 -5.36
C SER A 190 3.91 -4.60 -6.88
N LEU A 191 2.68 -4.57 -7.39
CA LEU A 191 2.41 -4.68 -8.82
C LEU A 191 2.32 -3.32 -9.49
N VAL A 192 3.34 -2.97 -10.28
CA VAL A 192 3.36 -1.75 -11.10
C VAL A 192 3.16 -2.11 -12.57
N THR A 193 2.04 -1.68 -13.13
CA THR A 193 1.75 -1.82 -14.57
C THR A 193 2.20 -0.59 -15.36
N LEU A 194 2.64 -0.80 -16.59
CA LEU A 194 3.03 0.26 -17.50
C LEU A 194 1.99 0.43 -18.61
N SER A 195 1.50 1.64 -18.80
CA SER A 195 0.52 2.02 -19.82
C SER A 195 1.05 3.10 -20.77
N GLY A 196 0.32 3.34 -21.86
CA GLY A 196 0.64 4.38 -22.83
C GLY A 196 1.59 4.02 -23.97
N ASP A 197 1.48 4.83 -25.01
CA ASP A 197 2.23 4.67 -26.25
C ASP A 197 3.39 5.67 -26.34
N LEU A 198 4.60 5.13 -26.40
CA LEU A 198 5.81 5.88 -26.73
C LEU A 198 6.48 5.21 -27.94
N SER A 199 6.87 6.02 -28.92
CA SER A 199 7.75 5.58 -30.00
C SER A 199 8.49 6.80 -30.53
N ARG A 200 9.78 6.87 -30.22
CA ARG A 200 10.65 8.01 -30.55
C ARG A 200 12.02 7.51 -30.95
N GLY A 201 12.43 7.85 -32.16
CA GLY A 201 13.77 7.58 -32.67
C GLY A 201 14.55 8.87 -32.90
N GLY A 202 15.86 8.82 -32.75
CA GLY A 202 16.71 9.98 -33.00
C GLY A 202 18.17 9.75 -32.59
N SER A 203 18.99 10.79 -32.76
CA SER A 203 20.40 10.82 -32.34
C SER A 203 20.67 11.79 -31.19
N GLY A 204 19.62 12.38 -30.61
CA GLY A 204 19.70 13.34 -29.50
C GLY A 204 19.03 12.80 -28.23
N THR A 205 18.80 13.66 -27.25
CA THR A 205 18.19 13.29 -25.97
C THR A 205 16.66 13.35 -26.03
N LEU A 206 16.00 12.36 -25.45
CA LEU A 206 14.56 12.34 -25.20
C LEU A 206 14.29 12.48 -23.70
N SER A 207 13.36 13.35 -23.33
CA SER A 207 12.83 13.37 -21.96
C SER A 207 11.65 12.40 -21.86
N VAL A 208 11.74 11.47 -20.93
CA VAL A 208 10.69 10.52 -20.53
C VAL A 208 10.08 11.04 -19.25
N ASP A 209 8.77 11.27 -19.24
CA ASP A 209 8.03 11.81 -18.09
C ASP A 209 6.93 10.82 -17.71
N PRO A 210 7.19 9.91 -16.75
CA PRO A 210 6.19 8.97 -16.28
C PRO A 210 5.07 9.70 -15.53
N ARG A 211 3.81 9.28 -15.71
CA ARG A 211 2.66 9.86 -15.00
C ARG A 211 1.90 8.79 -14.23
N ALA A 212 1.45 9.08 -13.02
CA ALA A 212 0.57 8.16 -12.31
C ALA A 212 -0.83 8.21 -12.95
N VAL A 213 -1.27 7.08 -13.51
CA VAL A 213 -2.68 6.87 -13.90
C VAL A 213 -3.46 6.39 -12.67
N SER A 214 -2.82 5.54 -11.86
CA SER A 214 -3.28 5.11 -10.54
C SER A 214 -2.07 5.04 -9.62
N GLN A 215 -2.09 5.78 -8.51
CA GLN A 215 -1.01 5.88 -7.54
C GLN A 215 -1.24 4.92 -6.37
N SER A 216 -0.24 4.13 -5.99
CA SER A 216 -0.32 3.17 -4.88
C SER A 216 -0.36 3.85 -3.50
N THR A 217 -1.54 4.33 -3.10
CA THR A 217 -1.80 4.91 -1.78
C THR A 217 -2.43 3.94 -0.80
N ARG A 218 -2.94 2.80 -1.28
CA ARG A 218 -3.60 1.78 -0.46
C ARG A 218 -2.93 0.42 -0.60
N THR A 219 -3.07 -0.35 0.47
CA THR A 219 -2.72 -1.77 0.56
C THR A 219 -4.02 -2.53 0.79
N VAL A 220 -4.16 -3.69 0.13
CA VAL A 220 -5.25 -4.64 0.39
C VAL A 220 -4.64 -5.93 0.90
N SER A 221 -5.09 -6.38 2.07
CA SER A 221 -4.76 -7.71 2.57
C SER A 221 -5.48 -8.75 1.73
N VAL A 222 -4.74 -9.70 1.15
CA VAL A 222 -5.30 -10.79 0.36
C VAL A 222 -4.71 -12.12 0.78
N SER A 223 -5.55 -13.15 0.82
CA SER A 223 -5.16 -14.52 1.16
C SER A 223 -5.80 -15.51 0.17
N GLN A 224 -5.57 -16.80 0.42
CA GLN A 224 -6.25 -17.86 -0.33
C GLN A 224 -7.59 -18.19 0.35
N ASP A 225 -8.62 -18.45 -0.46
CA ASP A 225 -9.84 -19.10 0.02
C ASP A 225 -9.55 -20.59 0.26
N ALA A 226 -9.56 -21.01 1.54
CA ALA A 226 -9.29 -22.40 1.93
C ALA A 226 -10.30 -23.41 1.35
N SER A 227 -11.48 -22.96 0.91
CA SER A 227 -12.48 -23.79 0.24
C SER A 227 -12.18 -24.03 -1.24
N ARG A 228 -11.24 -23.28 -1.84
CA ARG A 228 -10.87 -23.37 -3.25
C ARG A 228 -9.50 -24.01 -3.45
N PRO A 229 -9.31 -24.75 -4.55
CA PRO A 229 -8.01 -25.30 -4.87
C PRO A 229 -7.06 -24.22 -5.40
N GLY A 230 -5.86 -24.16 -4.81
CA GLY A 230 -4.74 -23.37 -5.32
C GLY A 230 -4.43 -22.14 -4.48
N ASN A 231 -3.14 -21.85 -4.34
CA ASN A 231 -2.65 -20.71 -3.59
C ASN A 231 -2.85 -19.42 -4.40
N VAL A 232 -2.68 -18.28 -3.72
CA VAL A 232 -2.52 -16.98 -4.40
C VAL A 232 -1.39 -17.10 -5.42
N SER A 233 -1.62 -16.65 -6.65
CA SER A 233 -0.58 -16.63 -7.69
C SER A 233 -0.69 -15.41 -8.60
N ILE A 234 0.46 -15.00 -9.13
CA ILE A 234 0.57 -13.92 -10.10
C ILE A 234 1.20 -14.47 -11.38
N VAL A 235 0.47 -14.38 -12.47
CA VAL A 235 1.01 -14.60 -13.81
C VAL A 235 1.53 -13.28 -14.34
N VAL A 236 2.84 -13.20 -14.51
CA VAL A 236 3.56 -12.04 -15.01
C VAL A 236 3.87 -12.27 -16.49
N PRO A 237 3.33 -11.46 -17.43
CA PRO A 237 3.75 -11.52 -18.82
C PRO A 237 5.17 -10.97 -18.92
N THR A 238 6.11 -11.72 -19.48
CA THR A 238 7.55 -11.41 -19.42
C THR A 238 8.29 -12.15 -20.51
N ARG A 239 9.33 -11.53 -21.07
CA ARG A 239 10.25 -12.24 -22.01
C ARG A 239 11.40 -12.96 -21.30
N LEU A 240 11.52 -12.81 -19.98
CA LEU A 240 12.44 -13.58 -19.14
C LEU A 240 11.84 -14.94 -18.78
N ASP A 241 12.64 -16.00 -18.87
CA ASP A 241 12.21 -17.36 -18.52
C ASP A 241 12.02 -17.58 -17.01
N ALA A 242 11.31 -18.66 -16.63
CA ALA A 242 11.05 -18.99 -15.24
C ALA A 242 12.33 -19.21 -14.41
N SER A 243 13.42 -19.71 -15.02
CA SER A 243 14.71 -19.86 -14.32
C SER A 243 15.33 -18.51 -13.96
N THR A 244 15.19 -17.51 -14.83
CA THR A 244 15.69 -16.16 -14.61
C THR A 244 14.88 -15.47 -13.52
N TRP A 245 13.55 -15.61 -13.53
CA TRP A 245 12.69 -15.09 -12.46
C TRP A 245 12.97 -15.75 -11.12
N ARG A 246 13.16 -17.08 -11.08
CA ARG A 246 13.57 -17.78 -9.86
C ARG A 246 14.87 -17.24 -9.31
N ARG A 247 15.89 -17.05 -10.18
CA ARG A 247 17.18 -16.49 -9.78
C ARG A 247 17.04 -15.06 -9.22
N LEU A 248 16.22 -14.21 -9.83
CA LEU A 248 15.95 -12.85 -9.31
C LEU A 248 15.31 -12.89 -7.90
N LEU A 249 14.40 -13.83 -7.68
CA LEU A 249 13.75 -14.02 -6.37
C LEU A 249 14.71 -14.65 -5.34
N GLU A 250 15.64 -15.51 -5.75
CA GLU A 250 16.72 -16.01 -4.88
C GLU A 250 17.70 -14.89 -4.52
N GLU A 251 18.12 -14.08 -5.49
CA GLU A 251 19.04 -12.94 -5.30
C GLU A 251 18.45 -11.88 -4.36
N THR A 252 17.12 -11.72 -4.36
CA THR A 252 16.39 -10.82 -3.45
C THR A 252 15.91 -11.50 -2.16
N ASN A 253 16.29 -12.76 -1.91
CA ASN A 253 15.89 -13.55 -0.74
C ASN A 253 14.37 -13.64 -0.55
N GLN A 254 13.63 -13.97 -1.61
CA GLN A 254 12.17 -14.08 -1.62
C GLN A 254 11.66 -15.50 -1.96
N TYR A 255 12.49 -16.31 -2.62
CA TYR A 255 12.13 -17.66 -3.04
C TYR A 255 12.27 -18.68 -1.90
N ASP A 256 11.17 -19.37 -1.58
CA ASP A 256 11.12 -20.55 -0.71
C ASP A 256 10.65 -21.79 -1.47
N GLY A 257 11.58 -22.45 -2.15
CA GLY A 257 11.28 -23.74 -2.79
C GLY A 257 11.05 -24.91 -1.83
N THR A 258 11.21 -24.72 -0.52
CA THR A 258 11.10 -25.76 0.51
C THR A 258 9.81 -25.68 1.33
N GLY A 259 9.17 -24.51 1.39
CA GLY A 259 8.03 -24.24 2.26
C GLY A 259 8.43 -24.29 3.74
N ASP A 260 9.58 -23.69 4.08
CA ASP A 260 10.11 -23.70 5.43
C ASP A 260 9.47 -22.56 6.24
N PRO A 261 8.57 -22.88 7.21
CA PRO A 261 7.78 -21.87 7.92
C PRO A 261 8.62 -21.01 8.88
N THR A 262 9.92 -21.31 9.04
CA THR A 262 10.80 -20.59 9.96
C THR A 262 11.53 -19.42 9.31
N ASN A 263 11.33 -19.20 8.01
CA ASN A 263 11.95 -18.11 7.28
C ASN A 263 10.91 -17.09 6.79
N GLU A 264 11.38 -15.92 6.37
CA GLU A 264 10.53 -14.79 5.95
C GLU A 264 10.38 -14.71 4.42
N ARG A 265 10.36 -15.86 3.72
CA ARG A 265 10.26 -15.96 2.26
C ARG A 265 8.97 -16.68 1.91
N TYR A 266 8.20 -16.11 0.98
CA TYR A 266 6.82 -16.56 0.76
C TYR A 266 6.50 -16.93 -0.69
N VAL A 267 7.51 -16.98 -1.58
CA VAL A 267 7.32 -17.47 -2.95
C VAL A 267 7.63 -18.96 -3.01
N HIS A 268 6.59 -19.78 -3.08
CA HIS A 268 6.71 -21.22 -3.11
C HIS A 268 7.26 -21.77 -4.43
N ALA A 269 6.79 -21.23 -5.57
CA ALA A 269 7.14 -21.76 -6.88
C ALA A 269 7.18 -20.68 -7.97
N VAL A 270 8.06 -20.89 -8.94
CA VAL A 270 8.11 -20.13 -10.20
C VAL A 270 8.09 -21.11 -11.35
N THR A 271 7.04 -21.04 -12.17
CA THR A 271 6.76 -21.96 -13.29
C THR A 271 6.53 -21.22 -14.59
N ASP A 272 6.78 -21.88 -15.72
CA ASP A 272 6.44 -21.33 -17.03
C ASP A 272 4.90 -21.32 -17.19
N ALA A 273 4.36 -20.16 -17.56
CA ALA A 273 2.92 -19.96 -17.79
C ALA A 273 2.57 -19.69 -19.27
N GLY A 274 3.56 -19.84 -20.15
CA GLY A 274 3.48 -19.56 -21.58
C GLY A 274 4.85 -19.19 -22.14
N PRO A 275 4.96 -18.95 -23.47
CA PRO A 275 6.22 -18.58 -24.10
C PRO A 275 6.74 -17.21 -23.63
N ASP A 276 5.87 -16.32 -23.18
CA ASP A 276 6.18 -14.97 -22.70
C ASP A 276 5.46 -14.69 -21.36
N ALA A 277 5.39 -15.67 -20.46
CA ALA A 277 4.79 -15.51 -19.15
C ALA A 277 5.35 -16.49 -18.12
N VAL A 278 5.46 -16.05 -16.87
CA VAL A 278 5.79 -16.88 -15.70
C VAL A 278 4.69 -16.79 -14.67
N GLU A 279 4.43 -17.87 -13.95
CA GLU A 279 3.55 -17.90 -12.79
C GLU A 279 4.39 -17.96 -11.52
N ILE A 280 4.14 -17.01 -10.62
CA ILE A 280 4.73 -16.92 -9.29
C ILE A 280 3.63 -17.33 -8.31
N ALA A 281 3.79 -18.50 -7.70
CA ALA A 281 2.87 -19.03 -6.72
C ALA A 281 3.40 -18.77 -5.31
N PHE A 282 2.54 -18.24 -4.45
CA PHE A 282 2.85 -17.91 -3.07
C PHE A 282 2.55 -19.08 -2.13
N GLU A 283 3.01 -19.00 -0.89
CA GLU A 283 2.71 -19.97 0.15
C GLU A 283 1.22 -20.01 0.53
N ALA A 284 0.80 -21.15 1.08
CA ALA A 284 -0.56 -21.35 1.56
C ALA A 284 -0.71 -20.82 2.99
N GLY A 285 -1.93 -20.46 3.39
CA GLY A 285 -2.25 -20.05 4.76
C GLY A 285 -1.53 -18.78 5.22
N THR A 286 -1.18 -17.90 4.28
CA THR A 286 -0.53 -16.63 4.56
C THR A 286 -1.34 -15.50 3.94
N THR A 287 -1.46 -14.40 4.68
CA THR A 287 -2.04 -13.13 4.20
C THR A 287 -0.95 -12.25 3.61
N TYR A 288 -1.22 -11.71 2.41
CA TYR A 288 -0.31 -10.89 1.63
C TYR A 288 -0.82 -9.46 1.52
N GLU A 289 0.12 -8.51 1.47
CA GLU A 289 -0.17 -7.11 1.27
C GLU A 289 -0.07 -6.75 -0.21
N LEU A 290 -1.21 -6.58 -0.88
CA LEU A 290 -1.29 -6.23 -2.28
C LEU A 290 -1.32 -4.71 -2.48
N ARG A 291 -0.24 -4.19 -3.08
CA ARG A 291 -0.10 -2.80 -3.51
C ARG A 291 -0.02 -2.75 -5.03
N MET A 292 -0.87 -1.93 -5.65
CA MET A 292 -0.96 -1.86 -7.10
C MET A 292 -0.86 -0.42 -7.60
N ALA A 293 -0.30 -0.24 -8.78
CA ALA A 293 -0.22 1.05 -9.47
C ALA A 293 -0.27 0.89 -10.99
N ASN A 294 -0.65 1.96 -11.66
CA ASN A 294 -0.54 2.10 -13.11
C ASN A 294 0.20 3.39 -13.45
N VAL A 295 1.31 3.24 -14.19
CA VAL A 295 2.13 4.37 -14.62
C VAL A 295 2.08 4.47 -16.14
N GLY A 296 1.71 5.63 -16.61
CA GLY A 296 1.68 5.98 -18.02
C GLY A 296 3.01 6.54 -18.51
N VAL A 297 3.47 6.11 -19.68
CA VAL A 297 4.61 6.70 -20.39
C VAL A 297 4.23 7.06 -21.83
N GLY A 298 4.61 8.26 -22.26
CA GLY A 298 4.22 8.78 -23.58
C GLY A 298 2.78 9.29 -23.58
N SER A 299 2.01 8.97 -24.61
CA SER A 299 0.57 9.24 -24.62
C SER A 299 -0.13 8.14 -23.82
N ALA A 300 -0.33 8.38 -22.53
CA ALA A 300 -0.96 7.39 -21.68
C ALA A 300 -2.48 7.34 -21.79
N ASP A 301 -3.02 6.24 -21.31
CA ASP A 301 -4.45 5.97 -21.21
C ASP A 301 -5.09 6.94 -20.21
N GLY A 302 -6.41 7.14 -20.30
CA GLY A 302 -7.16 8.12 -19.50
C GLY A 302 -7.00 7.93 -17.98
N ASP A 303 -7.65 8.80 -17.22
CA ASP A 303 -7.63 8.71 -15.75
C ASP A 303 -8.23 7.38 -15.26
N ALA A 304 -7.86 6.96 -14.05
CA ALA A 304 -8.44 5.77 -13.44
C ALA A 304 -9.97 5.93 -13.25
N GLU A 305 -10.69 4.82 -13.40
CA GLU A 305 -12.14 4.77 -13.24
C GLU A 305 -12.51 3.99 -11.97
N PRO A 306 -13.63 4.33 -11.29
CA PRO A 306 -14.17 3.55 -10.19
C PRO A 306 -14.37 2.07 -10.57
N ALA A 307 -13.98 1.18 -9.67
CA ALA A 307 -14.15 -0.27 -9.83
C ALA A 307 -14.94 -0.87 -8.68
N TYR A 308 -14.67 -0.45 -7.45
CA TYR A 308 -15.40 -0.95 -6.29
C TYR A 308 -15.52 0.06 -5.15
N LEU A 309 -16.52 -0.13 -4.31
CA LEU A 309 -16.77 0.61 -3.08
C LEU A 309 -16.35 -0.27 -1.90
N THR A 310 -15.81 0.32 -0.83
CA THR A 310 -15.44 -0.42 0.39
C THR A 310 -15.61 0.44 1.64
N SER A 311 -15.75 -0.21 2.79
CA SER A 311 -15.82 0.42 4.10
C SER A 311 -14.40 0.73 4.60
N ALA A 312 -14.13 1.99 4.92
CA ALA A 312 -12.92 2.39 5.62
C ALA A 312 -13.16 2.52 7.13
N GLU A 313 -14.33 3.05 7.51
CA GLU A 313 -14.85 3.15 8.88
C GLU A 313 -16.32 2.70 8.88
N GLY A 314 -16.68 1.82 9.82
CA GLY A 314 -18.01 1.23 9.93
C GLY A 314 -19.00 2.10 10.72
N ILE A 315 -20.21 1.57 10.91
CA ILE A 315 -21.21 2.09 11.85
C ILE A 315 -21.24 1.09 13.00
N ASP A 316 -20.62 1.44 14.12
CA ASP A 316 -20.33 0.44 15.16
C ASP A 316 -21.48 0.32 16.19
N PHE A 317 -21.94 1.42 16.81
CA PHE A 317 -22.93 1.36 17.92
C PHE A 317 -24.02 2.44 17.87
N PRO A 318 -24.94 2.38 16.89
CA PRO A 318 -25.96 3.40 16.80
C PRO A 318 -27.05 3.23 17.85
N TYR A 319 -27.16 4.22 18.74
CA TYR A 319 -28.28 4.35 19.67
C TYR A 319 -29.39 5.23 19.10
N THR A 320 -30.63 4.99 19.51
CA THR A 320 -31.78 5.80 19.10
C THR A 320 -31.52 7.29 19.32
N ASP A 321 -31.87 8.11 18.33
CA ASP A 321 -31.67 9.56 18.31
C ASP A 321 -30.20 10.05 18.42
N ARG A 322 -29.21 9.14 18.28
CA ARG A 322 -27.79 9.49 18.19
C ARG A 322 -27.30 9.54 16.73
N LYS A 323 -26.07 10.03 16.58
CA LYS A 323 -25.37 10.17 15.30
C LYS A 323 -24.09 9.38 15.34
N ASP A 324 -23.83 8.64 14.27
CA ASP A 324 -22.65 7.80 14.12
C ASP A 324 -21.98 8.13 12.79
N SER A 325 -20.68 8.41 12.81
CA SER A 325 -19.93 8.71 11.60
C SER A 325 -19.39 7.43 10.98
N PHE A 326 -19.35 7.37 9.65
CA PHE A 326 -18.74 6.26 8.91
C PHE A 326 -18.06 6.77 7.66
N VAL A 327 -17.11 6.00 7.14
CA VAL A 327 -16.31 6.41 5.98
C VAL A 327 -16.27 5.30 4.95
N VAL A 328 -16.54 5.68 3.72
CA VAL A 328 -16.45 4.79 2.56
C VAL A 328 -15.37 5.26 1.60
N GLU A 329 -14.77 4.31 0.90
CA GLU A 329 -13.80 4.56 -0.16
C GLU A 329 -14.25 3.99 -1.49
N VAL A 330 -14.28 4.82 -2.53
CA VAL A 330 -14.39 4.37 -3.91
C VAL A 330 -12.99 4.15 -4.44
N ARG A 331 -12.70 2.92 -4.86
CA ARG A 331 -11.40 2.49 -5.35
C ARG A 331 -11.47 2.16 -6.83
N ASP A 332 -10.39 2.46 -7.53
CA ASP A 332 -10.17 1.99 -8.88
C ASP A 332 -9.77 0.50 -8.89
N ARG A 333 -9.59 -0.06 -10.09
CA ARG A 333 -9.20 -1.47 -10.25
C ARG A 333 -7.82 -1.81 -9.68
N TYR A 334 -7.00 -0.81 -9.36
CA TYR A 334 -5.68 -0.96 -8.74
C TYR A 334 -5.74 -0.70 -7.23
N ASN A 335 -6.92 -0.80 -6.62
CA ASN A 335 -7.17 -0.62 -5.19
C ASN A 335 -6.97 0.81 -4.67
N ASN A 336 -6.78 1.80 -5.54
CA ASN A 336 -6.46 3.15 -5.10
C ASN A 336 -7.68 4.08 -5.14
N PRO A 337 -7.83 5.03 -4.20
CA PRO A 337 -8.99 5.91 -4.13
C PRO A 337 -9.16 6.74 -5.41
N VAL A 338 -10.39 6.83 -5.91
CA VAL A 338 -10.74 7.60 -7.11
C VAL A 338 -12.02 8.39 -6.88
N GLY A 339 -11.96 9.68 -7.19
CA GLY A 339 -13.07 10.61 -6.97
C GLY A 339 -14.25 10.35 -7.92
N THR A 340 -15.44 10.20 -7.36
CA THR A 340 -16.72 10.12 -8.07
C THR A 340 -17.86 10.73 -7.25
N ARG A 341 -19.12 10.51 -7.65
CA ARG A 341 -20.30 10.84 -6.85
C ARG A 341 -20.77 9.60 -6.10
N VAL A 342 -20.95 9.74 -4.79
CA VAL A 342 -21.44 8.69 -3.89
C VAL A 342 -22.74 9.17 -3.27
N ASN A 343 -23.72 8.28 -3.22
CA ASN A 343 -24.99 8.48 -2.55
C ASN A 343 -25.10 7.46 -1.42
N ALA A 344 -25.60 7.90 -0.26
CA ALA A 344 -25.89 7.05 0.87
C ALA A 344 -27.34 7.26 1.32
N SER A 345 -27.98 6.21 1.84
CA SER A 345 -29.33 6.25 2.36
C SER A 345 -29.56 5.15 3.39
N ALA A 346 -30.37 5.43 4.41
CA ALA A 346 -30.81 4.43 5.38
C ALA A 346 -32.28 4.04 5.14
N ALA A 347 -32.69 2.84 5.56
CA ALA A 347 -34.07 2.38 5.42
C ALA A 347 -35.00 2.97 6.49
N ARG A 348 -34.54 3.17 7.72
CA ARG A 348 -35.31 3.76 8.83
C ARG A 348 -34.74 5.10 9.31
N GLY A 349 -33.42 5.18 9.53
CA GLY A 349 -32.71 6.39 9.91
C GLY A 349 -32.56 7.36 8.74
N THR A 350 -31.62 8.29 8.85
CA THR A 350 -31.25 9.16 7.73
C THR A 350 -29.75 9.27 7.57
N VAL A 351 -29.32 9.48 6.32
CA VAL A 351 -27.91 9.77 6.02
C VAL A 351 -27.89 11.08 5.23
N PRO A 352 -27.56 12.21 5.85
CA PRO A 352 -27.33 13.46 5.14
C PRO A 352 -26.18 13.34 4.13
N ASN A 353 -26.05 14.33 3.24
CA ASN A 353 -24.93 14.36 2.31
C ASN A 353 -23.61 14.41 3.08
N GLY A 354 -22.71 13.49 2.74
CA GLY A 354 -21.37 13.42 3.31
C GLY A 354 -20.41 14.50 2.81
N THR A 355 -19.20 14.48 3.34
CA THR A 355 -18.09 15.34 2.95
C THR A 355 -16.99 14.51 2.28
N VAL A 356 -16.23 15.16 1.39
CA VAL A 356 -15.07 14.54 0.75
C VAL A 356 -13.85 14.90 1.60
N GLU A 357 -13.19 13.90 2.17
CA GLU A 357 -11.96 14.10 2.93
C GLU A 357 -10.76 14.16 1.99
N GLU A 358 -10.70 13.20 1.07
CA GLU A 358 -9.70 13.07 0.03
C GLU A 358 -10.35 12.54 -1.26
N PRO A 359 -9.74 12.69 -2.44
CA PRO A 359 -10.28 12.11 -3.67
C PRO A 359 -10.57 10.62 -3.51
N GLY A 360 -11.86 10.23 -3.57
CA GLY A 360 -12.31 8.85 -3.42
C GLY A 360 -12.63 8.41 -1.99
N ARG A 361 -12.42 9.25 -0.95
CA ARG A 361 -12.78 8.97 0.45
C ARG A 361 -13.87 9.93 0.94
N TYR A 362 -14.96 9.36 1.47
CA TYR A 362 -16.17 10.11 1.81
C TYR A 362 -16.63 9.80 3.23
N ARG A 363 -16.73 10.84 4.07
CA ARG A 363 -17.28 10.74 5.43
C ARG A 363 -18.77 11.07 5.42
N TYR A 364 -19.57 10.21 6.02
CA TYR A 364 -21.01 10.36 6.22
C TYR A 364 -21.34 10.32 7.71
N VAL A 365 -22.56 10.74 8.02
CA VAL A 365 -23.15 10.63 9.35
C VAL A 365 -24.47 9.89 9.21
N TYR A 366 -24.59 8.76 9.90
CA TYR A 366 -25.85 8.07 10.09
C TYR A 366 -26.57 8.68 11.29
N GLU A 367 -27.81 9.14 11.08
CA GLU A 367 -28.69 9.61 12.14
C GLU A 367 -29.70 8.50 12.45
N ALA A 368 -29.54 7.86 13.61
CA ALA A 368 -30.33 6.71 14.01
C ALA A 368 -31.81 7.09 14.25
N PRO A 369 -32.76 6.19 13.92
CA PRO A 369 -34.18 6.42 14.17
C PRO A 369 -34.50 6.47 15.67
N ALA A 370 -35.63 7.07 16.04
CA ALA A 370 -36.12 7.16 17.42
C ALA A 370 -36.60 5.81 18.03
N THR A 371 -36.37 4.69 17.35
CA THR A 371 -36.83 3.35 17.73
C THR A 371 -35.73 2.34 17.47
N ASP A 372 -35.54 1.42 18.40
CA ASP A 372 -34.56 0.35 18.35
C ASP A 372 -34.90 -0.73 17.29
N GLY A 373 -33.95 -1.63 17.05
CA GLY A 373 -34.03 -2.76 16.12
C GLY A 373 -33.26 -2.54 14.82
N PRO A 374 -33.36 -3.48 13.86
CA PRO A 374 -32.51 -3.50 12.67
C PRO A 374 -32.80 -2.34 11.71
N ASP A 375 -31.74 -1.79 11.12
CA ASP A 375 -31.75 -0.86 10.00
C ASP A 375 -30.67 -1.28 8.98
N THR A 376 -30.72 -0.70 7.79
CA THR A 376 -29.77 -0.95 6.70
C THR A 376 -29.34 0.38 6.12
N VAL A 377 -28.02 0.59 5.98
CA VAL A 377 -27.44 1.76 5.33
C VAL A 377 -26.80 1.33 4.02
N ASN A 378 -27.36 1.84 2.93
CA ASN A 378 -26.95 1.51 1.57
C ASN A 378 -26.17 2.67 0.98
N VAL A 379 -25.00 2.36 0.41
CA VAL A 379 -24.13 3.32 -0.24
C VAL A 379 -23.83 2.85 -1.66
N SER A 380 -23.87 3.77 -2.62
CA SER A 380 -23.60 3.48 -4.03
C SER A 380 -22.80 4.61 -4.65
N TYR A 381 -21.79 4.30 -5.45
CA TYR A 381 -21.29 5.29 -6.41
C TYR A 381 -22.10 5.29 -7.71
N ARG A 382 -22.14 6.43 -8.38
CA ARG A 382 -22.95 6.58 -9.59
C ARG A 382 -22.39 5.77 -10.76
N ASP A 383 -23.07 4.67 -11.09
CA ASP A 383 -22.94 3.93 -12.34
C ASP A 383 -24.20 4.13 -13.19
N GLU A 384 -24.09 4.83 -14.32
CA GLU A 384 -25.22 5.12 -15.23
C GLU A 384 -25.77 3.86 -15.92
N SER A 385 -25.09 2.73 -15.83
CA SER A 385 -25.51 1.44 -16.41
C SER A 385 -26.42 0.62 -15.49
N ARG A 386 -26.53 0.96 -14.20
CA ARG A 386 -27.29 0.22 -13.18
C ARG A 386 -28.63 0.88 -12.83
N ALA A 387 -29.63 0.05 -12.57
CA ALA A 387 -31.02 0.48 -12.31
C ALA A 387 -31.40 0.54 -10.82
N GLY A 388 -30.49 0.17 -9.90
CA GLY A 388 -30.75 0.14 -8.46
C GLY A 388 -29.59 -0.44 -7.66
N PHE A 389 -29.78 -0.50 -6.35
CA PHE A 389 -28.87 -1.08 -5.37
C PHE A 389 -28.89 -2.61 -5.42
N ASP A 390 -27.73 -3.25 -5.34
CA ASP A 390 -27.52 -4.70 -5.17
C ASP A 390 -26.34 -4.92 -4.21
N PRO A 391 -26.54 -5.51 -3.03
CA PRO A 391 -25.49 -5.66 -2.02
C PRO A 391 -24.36 -6.61 -2.40
N ASN A 392 -24.43 -7.32 -3.53
CA ASN A 392 -23.34 -8.18 -4.02
C ASN A 392 -22.60 -7.55 -5.21
N ALA A 393 -22.90 -6.28 -5.50
CA ALA A 393 -22.27 -5.57 -6.58
C ALA A 393 -21.15 -4.71 -6.03
N THR A 394 -19.99 -4.79 -6.66
CA THR A 394 -18.82 -3.97 -6.29
C THR A 394 -19.09 -2.46 -6.26
N ALA A 395 -20.15 -1.98 -6.93
CA ALA A 395 -20.51 -0.56 -6.93
C ALA A 395 -21.28 -0.08 -5.69
N ASP A 396 -21.77 -1.03 -4.90
CA ASP A 396 -22.66 -0.85 -3.78
C ASP A 396 -22.01 -1.40 -2.50
N LEU A 397 -22.47 -0.90 -1.36
CA LEU A 397 -22.01 -1.29 -0.04
C LEU A 397 -23.18 -1.24 0.92
N GLN A 398 -23.30 -2.23 1.80
CA GLN A 398 -24.38 -2.32 2.78
C GLN A 398 -23.81 -2.43 4.20
N TYR A 399 -24.21 -1.52 5.09
CA TYR A 399 -24.10 -1.76 6.52
C TYR A 399 -25.41 -2.33 7.04
N ASP A 400 -25.34 -3.50 7.66
CA ASP A 400 -26.39 -4.04 8.49
C ASP A 400 -26.21 -3.49 9.91
N VAL A 401 -27.21 -2.77 10.39
CA VAL A 401 -27.10 -1.95 11.59
C VAL A 401 -28.15 -2.38 12.61
N GLU A 402 -27.75 -2.68 13.84
CA GLU A 402 -28.69 -2.94 14.93
C GLU A 402 -28.79 -1.71 15.83
N VAL A 403 -29.88 -0.94 15.69
CA VAL A 403 -30.08 0.29 16.48
C VAL A 403 -30.49 -0.06 17.90
N GLN A 404 -29.73 0.40 18.88
CA GLN A 404 -29.97 0.13 20.29
C GLN A 404 -30.82 1.23 20.94
N ALA A 405 -31.63 0.87 21.93
CA ALA A 405 -32.38 1.87 22.68
C ALA A 405 -31.43 2.77 23.49
N SER A 406 -31.50 4.09 23.31
CA SER A 406 -30.86 5.04 24.21
C SER A 406 -31.51 4.88 25.59
N GLY A 407 -30.74 4.46 26.60
CA GLY A 407 -31.25 4.09 27.92
C GLY A 407 -32.28 5.07 28.48
N GLY A 408 -33.55 4.65 28.49
CA GLY A 408 -34.62 5.33 29.20
C GLY A 408 -34.83 4.67 30.55
N SER A 409 -34.25 5.27 31.61
CA SER A 409 -34.55 5.06 33.05
C SER A 409 -35.57 3.95 33.37
N GLY A 410 -35.12 2.70 33.24
CA GLY A 410 -35.90 1.52 33.58
C GLY A 410 -35.77 1.26 35.08
N SER A 411 -36.70 1.79 35.86
CA SER A 411 -36.84 1.48 37.29
C SER A 411 -37.17 0.00 37.50
N GLY A 412 -36.15 -0.85 37.47
CA GLY A 412 -36.20 -2.27 37.82
C GLY A 412 -35.59 -2.46 39.20
N SER A 413 -36.45 -2.59 40.21
CA SER A 413 -36.03 -2.96 41.57
C SER A 413 -35.39 -4.36 41.57
N GLY A 414 -34.05 -4.39 41.54
CA GLY A 414 -33.21 -5.54 41.82
C GLY A 414 -32.15 -5.13 42.85
N ASP A 415 -32.37 -5.52 44.09
CA ASP A 415 -31.53 -5.24 45.26
C ASP A 415 -30.18 -6.00 45.16
N GLY A 416 -29.06 -5.26 45.21
CA GLY A 416 -27.75 -5.80 45.59
C GLY A 416 -26.55 -5.36 44.76
N GLY A 417 -25.95 -4.20 45.05
CA GLY A 417 -24.65 -3.80 44.52
C GLY A 417 -24.21 -2.39 44.96
N THR A 418 -23.81 -2.22 46.21
CA THR A 418 -23.25 -0.97 46.73
C THR A 418 -21.80 -0.77 46.25
N GLY A 419 -21.54 0.30 45.48
CA GLY A 419 -20.21 0.85 45.17
C GLY A 419 -20.28 2.38 45.17
N GLY A 420 -19.39 3.06 45.90
CA GLY A 420 -19.57 4.44 46.33
C GLY A 420 -18.86 5.47 45.46
N GLY A 421 -19.64 6.42 44.95
CA GLY A 421 -19.25 7.74 44.48
C GLY A 421 -20.54 8.46 44.09
N SER A 422 -20.80 9.66 44.62
CA SER A 422 -22.06 10.40 44.42
C SER A 422 -21.85 11.59 43.48
N GLY A 423 -20.99 11.43 42.49
CA GLY A 423 -20.69 12.46 41.52
C GLY A 423 -21.49 12.32 40.22
N PRO A 424 -21.28 13.23 39.27
CA PRO A 424 -22.05 13.30 38.01
C PRO A 424 -21.63 12.35 36.89
N LEU A 425 -20.58 11.54 37.06
CA LEU A 425 -20.13 10.60 36.02
C LEU A 425 -21.04 9.35 36.05
N SER A 426 -21.29 8.73 34.90
CA SER A 426 -22.05 7.48 34.85
C SER A 426 -21.59 6.57 33.74
N LEU A 427 -21.74 5.26 33.94
CA LEU A 427 -21.55 4.24 32.90
C LEU A 427 -22.80 4.21 32.01
N VAL A 428 -22.61 4.23 30.69
CA VAL A 428 -23.69 3.98 29.74
C VAL A 428 -24.02 2.49 29.78
N ASP A 429 -25.20 2.16 30.29
CA ASP A 429 -25.65 0.76 30.45
C ASP A 429 -25.57 -0.02 29.13
N GLY A 430 -24.88 -1.16 29.16
CA GLY A 430 -24.75 -2.06 28.01
C GLY A 430 -23.69 -1.65 26.98
N SER A 431 -22.91 -0.60 27.24
CA SER A 431 -21.83 -0.14 26.34
C SER A 431 -20.57 -1.02 26.36
N GLY A 432 -20.45 -1.93 27.33
CA GLY A 432 -19.25 -2.75 27.53
C GLY A 432 -19.06 -3.81 26.46
N GLN A 433 -17.87 -3.87 25.85
CA GLN A 433 -17.50 -4.91 24.88
C GLN A 433 -16.15 -5.54 25.17
N GLY A 434 -16.02 -6.83 24.88
CA GLY A 434 -14.78 -7.60 24.98
C GLY A 434 -13.85 -7.36 23.79
N LYS A 435 -13.62 -6.10 23.42
CA LYS A 435 -12.68 -5.64 22.38
C LYS A 435 -12.39 -4.16 22.62
N ALA A 436 -11.17 -3.71 22.35
CA ALA A 436 -10.80 -2.30 22.40
C ALA A 436 -10.39 -1.85 20.99
N ASN A 437 -11.13 -0.88 20.42
CA ASN A 437 -11.02 -0.47 19.01
C ASN A 437 -11.14 -1.70 18.08
N ARG A 438 -10.53 -1.72 16.89
CA ARG A 438 -10.50 -2.87 15.96
C ARG A 438 -9.63 -4.04 16.45
N GLY A 439 -9.25 -4.07 17.74
CA GLY A 439 -8.31 -5.04 18.31
C GLY A 439 -8.85 -6.45 18.59
N ALA A 440 -8.01 -7.29 19.17
CA ALA A 440 -8.40 -8.64 19.60
C ALA A 440 -9.38 -8.59 20.79
N THR A 441 -10.00 -9.72 21.11
CA THR A 441 -10.93 -9.83 22.25
C THR A 441 -10.28 -9.72 23.62
N SER A 442 -8.98 -9.43 23.65
CA SER A 442 -8.25 -9.13 24.88
C SER A 442 -8.35 -7.67 25.31
N GLY A 443 -9.04 -6.79 24.58
CA GLY A 443 -9.35 -5.44 25.05
C GLY A 443 -10.74 -5.35 25.69
N VAL A 444 -11.02 -4.22 26.35
CA VAL A 444 -12.38 -3.84 26.74
C VAL A 444 -12.63 -2.39 26.37
N GLN A 445 -13.80 -2.08 25.82
CA GLN A 445 -14.27 -0.71 25.61
C GLN A 445 -15.65 -0.49 26.22
N PHE A 446 -15.95 0.74 26.64
CA PHE A 446 -17.24 1.15 27.21
C PHE A 446 -17.41 2.67 27.14
N GLU A 447 -18.64 3.17 27.30
CA GLU A 447 -18.93 4.60 27.29
C GLU A 447 -19.23 5.13 28.70
N LEU A 448 -18.70 6.33 28.99
CA LEU A 448 -19.03 7.13 30.16
C LEU A 448 -19.81 8.39 29.74
N SER A 449 -20.68 8.88 30.61
CA SER A 449 -21.48 10.11 30.42
C SER A 449 -21.28 11.07 31.58
N ASN A 450 -21.12 12.37 31.27
CA ASN A 450 -21.23 13.43 32.26
C ASN A 450 -22.68 13.88 32.41
N ASP A 451 -23.37 13.36 33.43
CA ASP A 451 -24.76 13.70 33.74
C ASP A 451 -24.90 15.00 34.58
N GLY A 452 -23.77 15.63 34.87
CA GLY A 452 -23.67 16.87 35.63
C GLY A 452 -23.87 18.13 34.81
N SER A 453 -23.84 19.28 35.50
CA SER A 453 -23.91 20.60 34.87
C SER A 453 -22.55 21.27 34.70
N ASP A 454 -21.53 20.74 35.35
CA ASP A 454 -20.16 21.26 35.33
C ASP A 454 -19.29 20.35 34.45
N GLU A 455 -18.22 20.93 33.89
CA GLU A 455 -17.17 20.18 33.19
C GLU A 455 -16.45 19.24 34.17
N LEU A 456 -16.09 18.05 33.69
CA LEU A 456 -15.30 17.07 34.44
C LEU A 456 -13.90 17.01 33.87
N GLU A 457 -12.90 17.13 34.72
CA GLU A 457 -11.50 16.84 34.39
C GLU A 457 -11.17 15.45 34.93
N LEU A 458 -11.06 14.44 34.07
CA LEU A 458 -10.68 13.08 34.46
C LEU A 458 -9.18 13.05 34.68
N THR A 459 -8.76 12.66 35.88
CA THR A 459 -7.37 12.78 36.34
C THR A 459 -6.73 11.45 36.71
N GLY A 460 -7.51 10.38 36.86
CA GLY A 460 -6.97 9.07 37.18
C GLY A 460 -7.89 7.91 36.82
N VAL A 461 -7.28 6.74 36.67
CA VAL A 461 -7.98 5.49 36.34
C VAL A 461 -7.42 4.33 37.17
N SER A 462 -8.29 3.39 37.52
CA SER A 462 -7.94 2.11 38.13
C SER A 462 -8.69 0.99 37.43
N VAL A 463 -8.03 -0.11 37.11
CA VAL A 463 -8.70 -1.39 36.83
C VAL A 463 -8.57 -2.22 38.09
N ASP A 464 -9.64 -2.27 38.87
CA ASP A 464 -9.64 -2.80 40.24
C ASP A 464 -9.66 -4.32 40.27
N ALA A 465 -10.46 -4.93 39.39
CA ALA A 465 -10.63 -6.38 39.31
C ALA A 465 -11.23 -6.81 37.97
N THR A 466 -11.09 -8.10 37.65
CA THR A 466 -11.85 -8.75 36.58
C THR A 466 -12.39 -10.10 37.06
N THR A 467 -13.46 -10.60 36.43
CA THR A 467 -13.94 -11.99 36.69
C THR A 467 -13.01 -13.04 36.11
N LYS A 468 -12.17 -12.66 35.14
CA LYS A 468 -11.16 -13.53 34.52
C LYS A 468 -9.94 -13.71 35.42
N SER A 469 -9.93 -14.76 36.24
CA SER A 469 -8.84 -14.99 37.21
C SER A 469 -7.43 -15.15 36.61
N SER A 470 -7.30 -15.41 35.31
CA SER A 470 -6.01 -15.51 34.63
C SER A 470 -5.40 -14.15 34.28
N VAL A 471 -6.20 -13.08 34.24
CA VAL A 471 -5.76 -11.71 33.98
C VAL A 471 -4.97 -11.18 35.18
N GLN A 472 -3.88 -10.48 34.91
CA GLN A 472 -3.00 -9.89 35.91
C GLN A 472 -2.59 -8.45 35.57
N GLN A 473 -2.58 -8.08 34.28
CA GLN A 473 -2.12 -6.78 33.83
C GLN A 473 -2.84 -6.34 32.55
N LEU A 474 -2.77 -5.04 32.24
CA LEU A 474 -2.99 -4.48 30.92
C LEU A 474 -1.61 -4.13 30.35
N HIS A 475 -1.43 -4.35 29.06
CA HIS A 475 -0.18 -4.05 28.39
C HIS A 475 -0.42 -3.76 26.92
N GLU A 476 -0.11 -2.55 26.49
CA GLU A 476 -0.08 -2.24 25.07
C GLU A 476 1.23 -2.82 24.46
N THR A 477 1.18 -3.25 23.19
CA THR A 477 2.35 -3.83 22.49
C THR A 477 2.82 -2.98 21.31
N ASN A 478 2.20 -1.83 21.09
CA ASN A 478 2.36 -0.99 19.92
C ASN A 478 2.61 0.46 20.36
N GLY A 479 3.85 0.94 20.24
CA GLY A 479 4.15 2.35 20.43
C GLY A 479 3.64 3.23 19.28
N GLY A 480 3.08 4.41 19.60
CA GLY A 480 2.51 5.33 18.62
C GLY A 480 1.66 6.46 19.22
N GLN A 481 0.73 7.00 18.42
CA GLN A 481 -0.30 7.96 18.85
C GLN A 481 -1.67 7.40 18.42
N GLY A 482 -2.65 7.37 19.33
CA GLY A 482 -4.03 6.96 19.05
C GLY A 482 -4.65 6.07 20.12
N ASP A 483 -5.96 5.86 20.00
CA ASP A 483 -6.78 5.12 20.96
C ASP A 483 -6.19 3.75 21.35
N GLY A 484 -5.56 3.01 20.42
CA GLY A 484 -4.92 1.70 20.68
C GLY A 484 -3.45 1.64 20.98
N GLN A 485 -2.88 2.74 21.50
CA GLN A 485 -1.45 2.86 21.81
C GLN A 485 -1.21 3.17 23.30
N TYR A 486 -2.22 3.00 24.14
CA TYR A 486 -2.17 3.31 25.58
C TYR A 486 -2.84 2.18 26.38
N GLU A 487 -2.41 1.92 27.62
CA GLU A 487 -3.13 0.95 28.46
C GLU A 487 -4.56 1.39 28.75
N ALA A 488 -4.79 2.69 28.91
CA ALA A 488 -6.12 3.28 29.01
C ALA A 488 -6.21 4.57 28.19
N TYR A 489 -7.27 4.68 27.37
CA TYR A 489 -7.56 5.86 26.56
C TYR A 489 -8.99 6.33 26.77
N PHE A 490 -9.19 7.64 26.83
CA PHE A 490 -10.48 8.31 26.97
C PHE A 490 -10.68 9.22 25.75
N ASP A 491 -11.44 8.75 24.77
CA ASP A 491 -11.84 9.49 23.57
C ASP A 491 -13.07 10.34 23.89
N VAL A 492 -12.90 11.65 24.00
CA VAL A 492 -13.97 12.56 24.41
C VAL A 492 -14.71 13.10 23.20
N GLY A 493 -16.03 12.90 23.19
CA GLY A 493 -16.89 13.30 22.06
C GLY A 493 -16.92 12.27 20.92
N SER A 494 -16.18 11.16 21.06
CA SER A 494 -16.11 10.04 20.10
C SER A 494 -15.85 10.52 18.69
N ASP A 495 -14.76 11.29 18.54
CA ASP A 495 -14.48 12.03 17.31
C ASP A 495 -13.80 11.17 16.23
N SER A 496 -13.49 9.91 16.57
CA SER A 496 -12.95 8.87 15.69
C SER A 496 -11.61 9.22 15.02
N GLN A 497 -10.84 10.16 15.59
CA GLN A 497 -9.47 10.42 15.16
C GLN A 497 -8.50 9.47 15.85
N ASN A 498 -7.67 8.77 15.08
CA ASN A 498 -6.54 7.99 15.59
C ASN A 498 -5.42 8.87 16.22
N SER A 499 -5.68 10.13 16.56
CA SER A 499 -4.68 11.07 17.09
C SER A 499 -5.26 11.80 18.29
N PRO A 500 -4.57 11.81 19.44
CA PRO A 500 -5.07 12.46 20.64
C PRO A 500 -5.42 13.93 20.42
N GLN A 501 -6.63 14.29 20.80
CA GLN A 501 -7.09 15.67 20.83
C GLN A 501 -6.74 16.34 22.16
N SER A 502 -6.98 17.66 22.22
CA SER A 502 -6.67 18.45 23.42
C SER A 502 -7.56 18.15 24.63
N ASN A 503 -8.71 17.52 24.41
CA ASN A 503 -9.69 17.13 25.42
C ASN A 503 -9.66 15.63 25.75
N ASP A 504 -8.90 14.83 25.00
CA ASP A 504 -8.71 13.41 25.26
C ASP A 504 -7.72 13.19 26.41
N GLY A 505 -7.88 12.07 27.10
CA GLY A 505 -6.96 11.67 28.16
C GLY A 505 -6.48 10.24 28.01
N TRP A 506 -5.33 9.94 28.60
CA TRP A 506 -4.75 8.60 28.53
C TRP A 506 -3.80 8.33 29.68
N TYR A 507 -3.63 7.06 29.99
CA TYR A 507 -2.59 6.55 30.85
C TYR A 507 -1.64 5.68 30.05
N GLU A 508 -0.33 5.88 30.27
CA GLU A 508 0.72 5.11 29.62
C GLU A 508 1.77 4.65 30.64
N ALA A 509 1.96 3.34 30.74
CA ALA A 509 2.96 2.74 31.64
C ALA A 509 4.38 2.80 31.04
N GLY A 510 4.50 2.70 29.70
CA GLY A 510 5.75 2.80 28.93
C GLY A 510 6.11 1.54 28.14
N ASP A 511 7.09 1.64 27.23
CA ASP A 511 7.46 0.56 26.30
C ASP A 511 8.49 -0.48 26.85
N GLY A 512 8.89 -0.36 28.13
CA GLY A 512 9.96 -1.16 28.73
C GLY A 512 9.50 -2.48 29.36
N ASN A 513 10.43 -3.40 29.59
CA ASN A 513 10.14 -4.60 30.38
C ASN A 513 9.80 -4.21 31.84
N GLY A 514 8.57 -4.49 32.28
CA GLY A 514 8.07 -4.10 33.60
C GLY A 514 7.22 -2.83 33.61
N ASP A 515 6.98 -2.22 32.44
CA ASP A 515 6.12 -1.06 32.25
C ASP A 515 4.70 -1.55 31.90
N GLU A 516 4.07 -2.30 32.83
CA GLU A 516 2.71 -2.81 32.67
C GLU A 516 1.76 -2.16 33.67
N TYR A 517 0.49 -1.95 33.29
CA TYR A 517 -0.53 -1.60 34.26
C TYR A 517 -0.98 -2.87 35.00
N VAL A 518 -0.65 -2.99 36.29
CA VAL A 518 -1.03 -4.16 37.10
C VAL A 518 -2.47 -4.00 37.59
N VAL A 519 -3.32 -4.98 37.31
CA VAL A 519 -4.72 -5.00 37.77
C VAL A 519 -4.77 -5.06 39.29
N GLY A 520 -5.58 -4.19 39.90
CA GLY A 520 -5.70 -4.05 41.35
C GLY A 520 -4.53 -3.31 42.01
N SER A 521 -3.69 -2.61 41.24
CA SER A 521 -2.62 -1.74 41.78
C SER A 521 -3.14 -0.44 42.40
N GLY A 522 -4.41 -0.11 42.15
CA GLY A 522 -5.08 1.12 42.60
C GLY A 522 -5.10 2.20 41.51
N THR A 523 -5.63 3.37 41.84
CA THR A 523 -5.69 4.49 40.90
C THR A 523 -4.29 4.97 40.54
N VAL A 524 -4.06 5.11 39.23
CA VAL A 524 -2.91 5.80 38.67
C VAL A 524 -3.35 7.14 38.07
N PRO A 525 -2.54 8.20 38.17
CA PRO A 525 -2.83 9.46 37.50
C PRO A 525 -2.71 9.28 35.98
N LEU A 526 -3.55 9.95 35.21
CA LEU A 526 -3.42 9.95 33.75
C LEU A 526 -2.12 10.65 33.32
N THR A 527 -1.54 10.19 32.21
CA THR A 527 -0.43 10.85 31.53
C THR A 527 -0.89 12.17 30.91
N SER A 528 -2.13 12.20 30.43
CA SER A 528 -2.86 13.40 30.02
C SER A 528 -4.29 13.33 30.53
N ASP A 529 -4.76 14.41 31.14
CA ASP A 529 -6.11 14.49 31.70
C ASP A 529 -7.15 14.67 30.58
N ALA A 530 -8.31 14.01 30.71
CA ALA A 530 -9.43 14.18 29.78
C ALA A 530 -10.39 15.26 30.28
N THR A 531 -11.02 16.02 29.39
CA THR A 531 -11.98 17.07 29.77
C THR A 531 -13.35 16.82 29.13
N LEU A 532 -14.36 16.48 29.93
CA LEU A 532 -15.73 16.18 29.48
C LEU A 532 -16.68 17.34 29.83
N ALA A 533 -17.27 17.97 28.82
CA ALA A 533 -18.29 19.00 29.03
C ALA A 533 -19.60 18.40 29.60
N ALA A 534 -20.49 19.27 30.10
CA ALA A 534 -21.80 18.86 30.60
C ALA A 534 -22.65 18.19 29.50
N GLY A 535 -23.11 16.97 29.74
CA GLY A 535 -23.87 16.16 28.78
C GLY A 535 -23.02 15.53 27.67
N GLU A 536 -21.70 15.62 27.74
CA GLU A 536 -20.77 14.96 26.83
C GLU A 536 -20.42 13.56 27.35
N GLY A 537 -20.08 12.66 26.43
CA GLY A 537 -19.61 11.32 26.74
C GLY A 537 -18.16 11.10 26.32
N ALA A 538 -17.57 10.05 26.87
CA ALA A 538 -16.26 9.57 26.45
C ALA A 538 -16.29 8.07 26.23
N THR A 539 -15.68 7.62 25.13
CA THR A 539 -15.40 6.20 24.91
C THR A 539 -14.10 5.86 25.58
N VAL A 540 -14.16 4.91 26.52
CA VAL A 540 -13.01 4.43 27.27
C VAL A 540 -12.54 3.13 26.66
N TYR A 541 -11.24 3.05 26.40
CA TYR A 541 -10.58 1.87 25.88
C TYR A 541 -9.54 1.38 26.88
N LEU A 542 -9.58 0.08 27.18
CA LEU A 542 -8.62 -0.62 28.02
C LEU A 542 -7.93 -1.69 27.17
N TYR A 543 -6.63 -1.53 26.94
CA TYR A 543 -5.91 -2.38 25.98
C TYR A 543 -5.29 -3.61 26.59
N GLN A 544 -5.55 -4.74 25.92
CA GLN A 544 -4.90 -6.04 26.11
C GLN A 544 -4.71 -6.45 27.57
N PHE A 545 -5.76 -7.02 28.13
CA PHE A 545 -5.71 -7.80 29.36
C PHE A 545 -4.85 -9.05 29.15
N GLN A 546 -3.79 -9.20 29.93
CA GLN A 546 -2.82 -10.30 29.82
C GLN A 546 -2.69 -11.07 31.14
N ASN A 547 -2.24 -12.32 31.03
CA ASN A 547 -1.79 -13.10 32.18
C ASN A 547 -0.31 -12.81 32.52
N ASN A 548 0.19 -13.35 33.63
CA ASN A 548 1.61 -13.20 34.06
C ASN A 548 2.66 -13.71 33.04
N GLY A 549 2.24 -14.43 31.99
CA GLY A 549 3.10 -14.88 30.92
C GLY A 549 3.12 -13.97 29.69
N GLY A 550 2.44 -12.81 29.74
CA GLY A 550 2.33 -11.87 28.61
C GLY A 550 1.36 -12.30 27.52
N SER A 551 0.45 -13.25 27.81
CA SER A 551 -0.52 -13.73 26.83
C SER A 551 -1.87 -13.06 27.04
N GLY A 552 -2.39 -12.44 25.97
CA GLY A 552 -3.72 -11.84 25.92
C GLY A 552 -4.82 -12.81 26.33
N GLN A 553 -5.77 -12.33 27.14
CA GLN A 553 -6.88 -13.10 27.66
C GLN A 553 -8.17 -12.59 27.03
N ASN A 554 -8.98 -13.49 26.47
CA ASN A 554 -10.30 -13.12 25.96
C ASN A 554 -11.19 -12.60 27.11
N MET A 555 -11.67 -11.37 26.96
CA MET A 555 -12.50 -10.63 27.89
C MET A 555 -13.99 -10.63 27.52
N ALA A 556 -14.39 -11.28 26.43
CA ALA A 556 -15.79 -11.51 26.10
C ALA A 556 -16.49 -12.29 27.23
N ASP A 557 -17.69 -11.81 27.59
CA ASP A 557 -18.54 -12.25 28.69
C ASP A 557 -17.92 -12.13 30.10
N GLU A 558 -16.83 -11.38 30.24
CA GLU A 558 -16.20 -11.11 31.54
C GLU A 558 -16.58 -9.72 32.06
N GLU A 559 -16.59 -9.57 33.38
CA GLU A 559 -16.80 -8.28 34.04
C GLU A 559 -15.46 -7.66 34.43
N VAL A 560 -15.34 -6.35 34.22
CA VAL A 560 -14.20 -5.52 34.65
C VAL A 560 -14.72 -4.44 35.60
N THR A 561 -14.10 -4.34 36.77
CA THR A 561 -14.36 -3.26 37.73
C THR A 561 -13.34 -2.15 37.50
N VAL A 562 -13.80 -0.95 37.17
CA VAL A 562 -12.97 0.22 36.86
C VAL A 562 -13.32 1.37 37.78
N THR A 563 -12.34 2.05 38.34
CA THR A 563 -12.53 3.31 39.07
C THR A 563 -11.94 4.49 38.29
N VAL A 564 -12.68 5.58 38.17
CA VAL A 564 -12.22 6.83 37.54
C VAL A 564 -12.20 7.95 38.58
N GLU A 565 -11.07 8.63 38.69
CA GLU A 565 -10.90 9.85 39.49
C GLU A 565 -11.05 11.08 38.60
N TYR A 566 -11.79 12.09 39.09
CA TYR A 566 -12.04 13.31 38.34
C TYR A 566 -12.34 14.51 39.23
N GLU A 567 -12.17 15.72 38.71
CA GLU A 567 -12.58 16.97 39.36
C GLU A 567 -13.82 17.57 38.71
N SER A 568 -14.75 18.07 39.53
CA SER A 568 -15.92 18.81 39.08
C SER A 568 -16.17 20.00 40.00
N GLY A 569 -16.21 21.21 39.46
CA GLY A 569 -16.44 22.43 40.23
C GLY A 569 -15.45 22.66 41.38
N GLY A 570 -14.22 22.14 41.26
CA GLY A 570 -13.17 22.21 42.30
C GLY A 570 -13.33 21.19 43.44
N THR A 571 -14.15 20.16 43.25
CA THR A 571 -14.28 19.01 44.16
C THR A 571 -13.80 17.75 43.44
N SER A 572 -12.94 16.96 44.09
CA SER A 572 -12.47 15.68 43.54
C SER A 572 -13.45 14.55 43.88
N TYR A 573 -13.70 13.70 42.90
CA TYR A 573 -14.57 12.52 42.95
C TYR A 573 -13.79 11.28 42.52
N ALA A 574 -14.27 10.12 42.97
CA ALA A 574 -13.83 8.82 42.51
C ALA A 574 -15.07 7.94 42.36
N GLU A 575 -15.25 7.33 41.19
CA GLU A 575 -16.42 6.50 40.90
C GLU A 575 -16.01 5.16 40.31
N THR A 576 -16.66 4.11 40.81
CA THR A 576 -16.38 2.73 40.42
C THR A 576 -17.55 2.18 39.60
N PHE A 577 -17.22 1.62 38.44
CA PHE A 577 -18.13 1.02 37.48
C PHE A 577 -17.84 -0.48 37.32
N ASN A 578 -18.89 -1.29 37.17
CA ASN A 578 -18.77 -2.67 36.75
C ASN A 578 -19.21 -2.77 35.29
N VAL A 579 -18.27 -3.09 34.42
CA VAL A 579 -18.47 -3.17 32.98
C VAL A 579 -18.52 -4.64 32.59
N THR A 580 -19.68 -5.12 32.15
CA THR A 580 -19.77 -6.44 31.50
C THR A 580 -19.37 -6.28 30.04
N ALA A 581 -18.26 -6.91 29.66
CA ALA A 581 -17.73 -6.87 28.30
C ALA A 581 -18.44 -7.92 27.44
N THR A 582 -19.44 -7.53 26.65
CA THR A 582 -20.16 -8.49 25.79
C THR A 582 -19.28 -9.00 24.66
N ASP A 583 -19.52 -10.23 24.19
CA ASP A 583 -18.88 -10.72 22.96
C ASP A 583 -19.20 -9.78 21.79
N PRO A 584 -18.19 -9.20 21.12
CA PRO A 584 -18.41 -8.31 19.98
C PRO A 584 -18.73 -9.06 18.67
N TYR A 585 -18.78 -10.40 18.69
CA TYR A 585 -19.01 -11.27 17.53
C TYR A 585 -20.29 -12.12 17.64
#